data_AF-A0A4S2R6I5-F1
#
_entry.id   AF-A0A4S2R6I5-F1
#
_cell.length_a   1.000
_cell.length_b   1.000
_cell.length_c   1.000
_cell.angle_alpha   90.00
_cell.angle_beta   90.00
_cell.angle_gamma   90.00
#
_symmetry.space_group_name_H-M   'P 1'
#
loop_
_entity.id
_entity.type
_entity.pdbx_description
1 polymer ?
#
loop_
_entity_poly.entity_id
_entity_poly.type
_entity_poly.pdbx_seq_one_letter_code
_entity_poly.pdbx_strand_id
1 'polypeptide(L)'
;MSTTTSSHHLSPAFPGRAPWGTANKLRAWQQGAMDAYLQAQPRDFLAVATPGAGKTTFALTLASWLLHHHVVQQVVVVAPTEHLKKQWADAAARIGIKLDPEYSAGPLGKEYDGIALTYAGVGVRPMLHRNRVEQRKTLVILDEIHHAGDSRSWGEACLEAFEPATRRLALTGTPFRSDTNPIPFVGYAEGNDGIRRSVADYTYGYGSALGDGVVRPVIFLSYSGNMRWRTKAGDEVAARLGEPMTKDAISQAWRTALDPRGEWMPAVLRAADQRLTEVRKAIPDAGGLVIAADQDSARAYAKLLREITGHGATVVLSDDAGASQRIEDFRGSEDRWMVAVRMVSEGVDVPRLAVGVYATTISTPLFFAQAVGRFVRSRRRGETASVFLPTIPMLMTFAHEMEVERDHVLDKPKKDGDDADPYAEEADLLQEAERQQDEDTGDQDQLPFEALESDAVFDRVMYDGAEFGMQAHPGSEEEQDYLGIPGLLEPDQVQMLLQKRQARQISHSRKKPDQEANLLELPADRRPVVSHREMMELRRELNSLVGAYSHQSGKPHGVIHTELRRSCGGPPAAESTANQLQQRIAKVREWATRMR
;
A
#
# COMPACT_ATOMS: atom_id res chain seq x y z
N MET A 1 50.51 -23.21 -46.89
CA MET A 1 49.33 -22.37 -47.21
C MET A 1 48.11 -23.27 -47.32
N SER A 2 47.46 -23.54 -46.20
CA SER A 2 46.12 -24.12 -46.10
C SER A 2 45.73 -24.03 -44.63
N THR A 3 44.68 -23.29 -44.30
CA THR A 3 44.16 -23.19 -42.93
C THR A 3 42.63 -23.16 -42.95
N THR A 4 42.08 -24.36 -42.77
CA THR A 4 40.99 -24.71 -41.83
C THR A 4 40.10 -23.59 -41.31
N THR A 5 38.83 -23.63 -41.71
CA THR A 5 37.68 -22.95 -41.09
C THR A 5 37.24 -23.69 -39.82
N SER A 6 37.30 -23.02 -38.66
CA SER A 6 36.65 -23.44 -37.43
C SER A 6 35.43 -22.53 -37.15
N SER A 7 34.24 -23.13 -37.19
CA SER A 7 32.97 -22.52 -36.79
C SER A 7 32.91 -22.35 -35.28
N HIS A 8 32.85 -21.10 -34.79
CA HIS A 8 32.40 -20.79 -33.43
C HIS A 8 31.01 -20.14 -33.48
N HIS A 9 30.06 -20.83 -32.84
CA HIS A 9 28.71 -20.36 -32.57
C HIS A 9 28.74 -19.07 -31.74
N LEU A 10 28.12 -18.01 -32.26
CA LEU A 10 27.68 -16.83 -31.50
C LEU A 10 26.16 -16.67 -31.68
N SER A 11 25.50 -16.37 -30.55
CA SER A 11 24.06 -16.31 -30.31
C SER A 11 23.27 -15.40 -31.27
N PRO A 12 22.00 -15.68 -31.63
CA PRO A 12 21.23 -14.88 -32.57
C PRO A 12 20.70 -13.59 -31.90
N ALA A 13 21.59 -12.65 -31.63
CA ALA A 13 21.23 -11.25 -31.45
C ALA A 13 21.62 -10.52 -32.73
N PHE A 14 20.60 -10.03 -33.45
CA PHE A 14 20.65 -9.22 -34.68
C PHE A 14 20.84 -9.95 -36.03
N PRO A 15 19.77 -10.00 -36.84
CA PRO A 15 19.82 -9.79 -38.27
C PRO A 15 19.38 -8.37 -38.64
N GLY A 16 19.94 -7.86 -39.74
CA GLY A 16 19.87 -6.47 -40.16
C GLY A 16 18.53 -5.97 -40.73
N ARG A 17 18.48 -4.64 -40.86
CA ARG A 17 17.54 -3.77 -41.59
C ARG A 17 16.34 -4.50 -42.24
N ALA A 18 15.18 -4.42 -41.60
CA ALA A 18 13.88 -4.64 -42.21
C ALA A 18 13.02 -3.36 -42.10
N PRO A 19 12.32 -2.94 -43.17
CA PRO A 19 11.35 -1.85 -43.14
C PRO A 19 10.07 -2.32 -42.43
N TRP A 20 9.53 -1.50 -41.53
CA TRP A 20 8.31 -1.75 -40.73
C TRP A 20 8.37 -2.98 -39.79
N GLY A 21 9.12 -2.86 -38.68
CA GLY A 21 9.08 -3.90 -37.65
C GLY A 21 10.12 -3.79 -36.54
N THR A 22 10.04 -2.76 -35.68
CA THR A 22 10.70 -2.74 -34.36
C THR A 22 9.86 -2.01 -33.31
N ALA A 23 8.55 -2.25 -33.30
CA ALA A 23 7.82 -2.21 -32.03
C ALA A 23 7.90 -3.64 -31.47
N ASN A 24 8.32 -3.81 -30.21
CA ASN A 24 7.99 -5.03 -29.49
C ASN A 24 6.48 -5.28 -29.70
N LYS A 25 6.08 -6.52 -30.02
CA LYS A 25 4.65 -6.86 -30.19
C LYS A 25 3.87 -6.24 -29.02
N LEU A 26 2.89 -5.40 -29.35
CA LEU A 26 2.00 -4.80 -28.34
C LEU A 26 1.38 -5.92 -27.51
N ARG A 27 1.22 -5.67 -26.20
CA ARG A 27 0.42 -6.53 -25.33
C ARG A 27 -1.03 -6.51 -25.80
N ALA A 28 -1.80 -7.56 -25.49
CA ALA A 28 -3.19 -7.69 -25.90
C ALA A 28 -4.02 -6.44 -25.55
N TRP A 29 -3.89 -5.93 -24.32
CA TRP A 29 -4.59 -4.71 -23.91
C TRP A 29 -4.14 -3.46 -24.68
N GLN A 30 -2.85 -3.33 -25.00
CA GLN A 30 -2.32 -2.18 -25.75
C GLN A 30 -2.87 -2.19 -27.19
N GLN A 31 -2.96 -3.38 -27.78
CA GLN A 31 -3.58 -3.57 -29.09
C GLN A 31 -5.09 -3.27 -29.02
N GLY A 32 -5.80 -3.79 -28.01
CA GLY A 32 -7.22 -3.53 -27.83
C GLY A 32 -7.54 -2.05 -27.63
N ALA A 33 -6.73 -1.34 -26.84
CA ALA A 33 -6.84 0.10 -26.66
C ALA A 33 -6.55 0.87 -27.96
N MET A 34 -5.56 0.41 -28.74
CA MET A 34 -5.25 0.98 -30.05
C MET A 34 -6.40 0.78 -31.03
N ASP A 35 -6.99 -0.42 -31.08
CA ASP A 35 -8.12 -0.74 -31.96
C ASP A 35 -9.36 0.10 -31.60
N ALA A 36 -9.66 0.24 -30.31
CA ALA A 36 -10.74 1.10 -29.82
C ALA A 36 -10.52 2.57 -30.21
N TYR A 37 -9.29 3.08 -30.03
CA TYR A 37 -8.95 4.44 -30.46
C TYR A 37 -9.09 4.61 -31.98
N LEU A 38 -8.57 3.68 -32.78
CA LEU A 38 -8.58 3.78 -34.24
C LEU A 38 -9.99 3.73 -34.82
N GLN A 39 -10.92 3.05 -34.15
CA GLN A 39 -12.32 2.96 -34.54
C GLN A 39 -13.07 4.28 -34.33
N ALA A 40 -12.88 4.94 -33.18
CA ALA A 40 -13.63 6.16 -32.82
C ALA A 40 -12.88 7.47 -33.11
N GLN A 41 -11.54 7.43 -33.08
CA GLN A 41 -10.59 8.55 -33.16
C GLN A 41 -11.04 9.81 -32.39
N PRO A 42 -11.43 9.68 -31.11
CA PRO A 42 -12.00 10.78 -30.37
C PRO A 42 -10.97 11.88 -30.13
N ARG A 43 -11.46 13.09 -29.79
CA ARG A 43 -10.60 14.18 -29.33
C ARG A 43 -9.94 13.82 -28.01
N ASP A 44 -10.71 13.26 -27.10
CA ASP A 44 -10.33 12.87 -25.75
C ASP A 44 -10.38 11.35 -25.65
N PHE A 45 -9.30 10.73 -25.16
CA PHE A 45 -9.25 9.29 -24.92
C PHE A 45 -8.64 9.02 -23.55
N LEU A 46 -9.44 8.44 -22.64
CA LEU A 46 -9.01 8.01 -21.32
C LEU A 46 -8.72 6.51 -21.31
N ALA A 47 -7.44 6.16 -21.13
CA ALA A 47 -7.02 4.79 -20.89
C ALA A 47 -6.65 4.59 -19.42
N VAL A 48 -7.44 3.77 -18.73
CA VAL A 48 -7.16 3.32 -17.37
C VAL A 48 -6.46 1.97 -17.47
N ALA A 49 -5.20 1.89 -17.03
CA ALA A 49 -4.45 0.64 -17.11
C ALA A 49 -3.58 0.46 -15.86
N THR A 50 -3.65 -0.72 -15.26
CA THR A 50 -2.99 -1.04 -13.98
C THR A 50 -1.50 -0.62 -13.96
N PRO A 51 -0.96 -0.18 -12.81
CA PRO A 51 0.47 0.14 -12.70
C PRO A 51 1.36 -1.00 -13.23
N GLY A 52 2.33 -0.66 -14.08
CA GLY A 52 3.21 -1.65 -14.73
C GLY A 52 2.67 -2.30 -16.01
N ALA A 53 1.42 -1.99 -16.42
CA ALA A 53 0.84 -2.52 -17.65
C ALA A 53 1.55 -2.07 -18.94
N GLY A 54 2.36 -1.00 -18.89
CA GLY A 54 3.08 -0.45 -20.03
C GLY A 54 2.35 0.69 -20.74
N LYS A 55 1.76 1.63 -19.98
CA LYS A 55 1.02 2.80 -20.49
C LYS A 55 1.85 3.64 -21.46
N THR A 56 3.11 3.89 -21.12
CA THR A 56 4.06 4.65 -21.96
C THR A 56 4.21 4.05 -23.35
N THR A 57 4.30 2.71 -23.48
CA THR A 57 4.41 2.04 -24.78
C THR A 57 3.16 2.24 -25.62
N PHE A 58 1.96 2.09 -25.04
CA PHE A 58 0.71 2.36 -25.72
C PHE A 58 0.64 3.82 -26.22
N ALA A 59 0.89 4.77 -25.32
CA ALA A 59 0.81 6.20 -25.61
C ALA A 59 1.77 6.65 -26.70
N LEU A 60 3.02 6.18 -26.65
CA LEU A 60 4.04 6.48 -27.66
C LEU A 60 3.74 5.81 -29.01
N THR A 61 3.13 4.62 -29.00
CA THR A 61 2.66 3.97 -30.24
C THR A 61 1.54 4.76 -30.88
N LEU A 62 0.57 5.22 -30.08
CA LEU A 62 -0.50 6.10 -30.55
C LEU A 62 0.04 7.44 -31.07
N ALA A 63 1.00 8.05 -30.36
CA ALA A 63 1.66 9.28 -30.80
C ALA A 63 2.37 9.12 -32.15
N SER A 64 3.12 8.02 -32.32
CA SER A 64 3.78 7.68 -33.57
C SER A 64 2.78 7.54 -34.72
N TRP A 65 1.66 6.85 -34.49
CA TRP A 65 0.60 6.70 -35.49
C TRP A 65 -0.02 8.06 -35.86
N LEU A 66 -0.38 8.90 -34.88
CA LEU A 66 -0.97 10.21 -35.12
C LEU A 66 -0.04 11.18 -35.88
N LEU A 67 1.26 11.12 -35.61
CA LEU A 67 2.30 11.88 -36.33
C LEU A 67 2.45 11.38 -37.77
N HIS A 68 2.57 10.07 -37.95
CA HIS A 68 2.71 9.43 -39.27
C HIS A 68 1.53 9.73 -40.19
N HIS A 69 0.31 9.76 -39.65
CA HIS A 69 -0.91 10.07 -40.39
C HIS A 69 -1.23 11.58 -40.46
N HIS A 70 -0.32 12.45 -39.99
CA HIS A 70 -0.47 13.90 -39.99
C HIS A 70 -1.75 14.42 -39.30
N VAL A 71 -2.30 13.64 -38.37
CA VAL A 71 -3.42 14.07 -37.51
C VAL A 71 -2.91 15.14 -36.54
N VAL A 72 -1.68 14.96 -36.04
CA VAL A 72 -0.95 15.94 -35.22
C VAL A 72 0.44 16.19 -35.82
N GLN A 73 1.05 17.31 -35.43
CA GLN A 73 2.34 17.79 -35.90
C GLN A 73 3.36 17.94 -34.77
N GLN A 74 2.92 17.91 -33.51
CA GLN A 74 3.79 17.93 -32.34
C GLN A 74 3.14 17.17 -31.17
N VAL A 75 3.96 16.80 -30.19
CA VAL A 75 3.54 16.09 -28.98
C VAL A 75 3.90 16.91 -27.74
N VAL A 76 2.98 16.98 -26.78
CA VAL A 76 3.24 17.51 -25.44
C VAL A 76 2.97 16.38 -24.45
N VAL A 77 3.95 16.03 -23.62
CA VAL A 77 3.76 15.07 -22.53
C VAL A 77 3.74 15.84 -21.21
N VAL A 78 2.76 15.59 -20.36
CA VAL A 78 2.68 16.13 -19.00
C VAL A 78 2.75 14.97 -18.03
N ALA A 79 3.75 15.00 -17.14
CA ALA A 79 3.99 13.98 -16.13
C ALA A 79 3.96 14.60 -14.72
N PRO A 80 3.79 13.82 -13.65
CA PRO A 80 3.74 14.39 -12.29
C PRO A 80 5.08 14.90 -11.78
N THR A 81 6.19 14.24 -12.12
CA THR A 81 7.51 14.57 -11.57
C THR A 81 8.56 14.85 -12.64
N GLU A 82 9.59 15.60 -12.24
CA GLU A 82 10.76 15.91 -13.08
C GLU A 82 11.48 14.65 -13.58
N HIS A 83 11.55 13.61 -12.74
CA HIS A 83 12.17 12.34 -13.09
C HIS A 83 11.35 11.59 -14.16
N LEU A 84 10.02 11.55 -14.02
CA LEU A 84 9.14 10.92 -15.00
C LEU A 84 9.17 11.63 -16.35
N LYS A 85 9.22 12.96 -16.36
CA LYS A 85 9.39 13.78 -17.58
C LYS A 85 10.61 13.32 -18.39
N LYS A 86 11.75 13.08 -17.74
CA LYS A 86 12.98 12.58 -18.38
C LYS A 86 12.82 11.16 -18.89
N GLN A 87 12.22 10.26 -18.10
CA GLN A 87 11.93 8.88 -18.55
C GLN A 87 11.03 8.85 -19.79
N TRP A 88 10.04 9.74 -19.88
CA TRP A 88 9.18 9.88 -21.05
C TRP A 88 9.96 10.33 -22.29
N ALA A 89 10.84 11.32 -22.15
CA ALA A 89 11.71 11.77 -23.24
C ALA A 89 12.65 10.65 -23.72
N ASP A 90 13.27 9.91 -22.81
CA ASP A 90 14.13 8.78 -23.14
C ASP A 90 13.37 7.64 -23.84
N ALA A 91 12.16 7.33 -23.37
CA ALA A 91 11.30 6.31 -23.97
C ALA A 91 10.83 6.71 -25.37
N ALA A 92 10.45 7.98 -25.56
CA ALA A 92 10.07 8.54 -26.85
C ALA A 92 11.23 8.50 -27.85
N ALA A 93 12.44 8.88 -27.40
CA ALA A 93 13.63 8.92 -28.26
C ALA A 93 13.97 7.53 -28.84
N ARG A 94 13.74 6.45 -28.07
CA ARG A 94 13.96 5.06 -28.53
C ARG A 94 13.08 4.67 -29.71
N ILE A 95 11.91 5.30 -29.87
CA ILE A 95 11.01 5.07 -31.01
C ILE A 95 11.07 6.18 -32.06
N GLY A 96 12.05 7.09 -31.93
CA GLY A 96 12.30 8.17 -32.90
C GLY A 96 11.48 9.44 -32.67
N ILE A 97 10.77 9.59 -31.54
CA ILE A 97 10.09 10.84 -31.16
C ILE A 97 11.00 11.60 -30.19
N LYS A 98 11.46 12.79 -30.59
CA LYS A 98 12.36 13.60 -29.76
C LYS A 98 11.57 14.63 -28.97
N LEU A 99 11.52 14.44 -27.65
CA LEU A 99 10.89 15.39 -26.72
C LEU A 99 11.97 16.15 -25.98
N ASP A 100 11.79 17.46 -25.79
CA ASP A 100 12.66 18.28 -24.93
C ASP A 100 12.15 18.24 -23.49
N PRO A 101 12.87 17.61 -22.54
CA PRO A 101 12.51 17.60 -21.13
C PRO A 101 12.98 18.86 -20.37
N GLU A 102 13.87 19.68 -20.94
CA GLU A 102 14.41 20.88 -20.28
C GLU A 102 13.73 22.17 -20.78
N TYR A 103 12.65 22.03 -21.56
CA TYR A 103 11.92 23.15 -22.12
C TYR A 103 11.35 24.07 -21.03
N SER A 104 11.64 25.37 -21.16
CA SER A 104 11.18 26.41 -20.20
C SER A 104 10.38 27.53 -20.85
N ALA A 105 10.79 28.02 -22.03
CA ALA A 105 10.08 29.03 -22.82
C ALA A 105 10.63 29.12 -24.26
N GLY A 106 9.88 29.84 -25.11
CA GLY A 106 10.33 30.22 -26.45
C GLY A 106 10.10 29.15 -27.53
N PRO A 107 10.65 29.37 -28.74
CA PRO A 107 10.57 28.40 -29.84
C PRO A 107 11.24 27.09 -29.46
N LEU A 108 10.66 25.98 -29.91
CA LEU A 108 11.28 24.65 -29.76
C LEU A 108 12.37 24.47 -30.83
N GLY A 109 13.48 23.81 -30.49
CA GLY A 109 14.50 23.41 -31.46
C GLY A 109 13.89 22.60 -32.61
N LYS A 110 14.42 22.76 -33.83
CA LYS A 110 13.86 22.09 -35.03
C LYS A 110 14.03 20.57 -35.00
N GLU A 111 14.93 20.10 -34.16
CA GLU A 111 15.27 18.72 -33.93
C GLU A 111 14.28 17.99 -33.01
N TYR A 112 13.39 18.71 -32.32
CA TYR A 112 12.41 18.13 -31.42
C TYR A 112 11.01 18.08 -32.06
N ASP A 113 10.33 16.96 -31.83
CA ASP A 113 8.94 16.71 -32.22
C ASP A 113 7.95 17.20 -31.15
N GLY A 114 8.45 17.58 -29.97
CA GLY A 114 7.60 17.91 -28.84
C GLY A 114 8.34 18.32 -27.57
N ILE A 115 7.59 18.49 -26.49
CA ILE A 115 8.10 18.85 -25.16
C ILE A 115 7.54 17.89 -24.12
N ALA A 116 8.31 17.67 -23.05
CA ALA A 116 7.83 17.01 -21.85
C ALA A 116 7.80 18.05 -20.71
N LEU A 117 6.76 18.03 -19.88
CA LEU A 117 6.47 19.03 -18.84
C LEU A 117 6.00 18.34 -17.56
N THR A 118 6.04 19.09 -16.45
CA THR A 118 5.33 18.71 -15.22
C THR A 118 4.00 19.43 -15.10
N TYR A 119 3.03 18.88 -14.36
CA TYR A 119 1.78 19.60 -14.04
C TYR A 119 2.05 20.95 -13.38
N ALA A 120 2.99 21.00 -12.44
CA ALA A 120 3.48 22.25 -11.84
C ALA A 120 4.03 23.21 -12.90
N GLY A 121 4.86 22.72 -13.84
CA GLY A 121 5.40 23.53 -14.93
C GLY A 121 4.32 24.14 -15.83
N VAL A 122 3.25 23.39 -16.13
CA VAL A 122 2.07 23.91 -16.84
C VAL A 122 1.40 25.01 -16.02
N GLY A 123 1.24 24.80 -14.71
CA GLY A 123 0.65 25.76 -13.77
C GLY A 123 1.38 27.10 -13.71
N VAL A 124 2.70 27.13 -13.89
CA VAL A 124 3.48 28.38 -13.87
C VAL A 124 3.17 29.26 -15.10
N ARG A 125 2.94 28.68 -16.28
CA ARG A 125 2.78 29.43 -17.55
C ARG A 125 1.72 28.82 -18.48
N PRO A 126 0.43 28.75 -18.09
CA PRO A 126 -0.61 28.10 -18.89
C PRO A 126 -0.78 28.77 -20.28
N MET A 127 -0.73 30.10 -20.36
CA MET A 127 -0.85 30.85 -21.62
C MET A 127 0.26 30.54 -22.63
N LEU A 128 1.48 30.27 -22.17
CA LEU A 128 2.60 29.89 -23.03
C LEU A 128 2.28 28.57 -23.75
N HIS A 129 1.78 27.61 -23.00
CA HIS A 129 1.42 26.29 -23.51
C HIS A 129 0.17 26.34 -24.39
N ARG A 130 -0.84 27.15 -24.02
CA ARG A 130 -2.01 27.44 -24.86
C ARG A 130 -1.62 27.93 -26.23
N ASN A 131 -0.83 29.01 -26.30
CA ASN A 131 -0.37 29.59 -27.56
C ASN A 131 0.37 28.56 -28.44
N ARG A 132 1.18 27.68 -27.84
CA ARG A 132 1.87 26.60 -28.56
C ARG A 132 0.89 25.59 -29.16
N VAL A 133 -0.12 25.20 -28.39
CA VAL A 133 -1.12 24.19 -28.80
C VAL A 133 -2.08 24.75 -29.84
N GLU A 134 -2.40 26.05 -29.80
CA GLU A 134 -3.21 26.71 -30.82
C GLU A 134 -2.48 26.88 -32.16
N GLN A 135 -1.16 27.12 -32.13
CA GLN A 135 -0.38 27.36 -33.35
C GLN A 135 -0.14 26.13 -34.21
N ARG A 136 -0.19 24.91 -33.64
CA ARG A 136 0.05 23.66 -34.37
C ARG A 136 -0.83 22.54 -33.85
N LYS A 137 -1.23 21.64 -34.75
CA LYS A 137 -2.01 20.46 -34.37
C LYS A 137 -1.21 19.62 -33.37
N THR A 138 -1.71 19.49 -32.15
CA THR A 138 -0.95 18.93 -31.03
C THR A 138 -1.68 17.74 -30.42
N LEU A 139 -0.91 16.67 -30.15
CA LEU A 139 -1.30 15.64 -29.20
C LEU A 139 -0.80 16.03 -27.82
N VAL A 140 -1.69 16.09 -26.83
CA VAL A 140 -1.31 16.23 -25.42
C VAL A 140 -1.50 14.88 -24.73
N ILE A 141 -0.44 14.34 -24.14
CA ILE A 141 -0.45 13.13 -23.32
C ILE A 141 -0.39 13.57 -21.85
N LEU A 142 -1.42 13.24 -21.08
CA LEU A 142 -1.55 13.54 -19.67
C LEU A 142 -1.32 12.25 -18.90
N ASP A 143 -0.09 12.04 -18.44
CA ASP A 143 0.27 10.88 -17.64
C ASP A 143 -0.18 11.07 -16.19
N GLU A 144 -0.68 9.99 -15.59
CA GLU A 144 -1.32 9.98 -14.27
C GLU A 144 -2.25 11.19 -14.06
N ILE A 145 -3.25 11.33 -14.95
CA ILE A 145 -4.13 12.52 -15.02
C ILE A 145 -4.85 12.86 -13.71
N HIS A 146 -4.94 11.94 -12.75
CA HIS A 146 -5.45 12.25 -11.41
C HIS A 146 -4.65 13.37 -10.72
N HIS A 147 -3.36 13.55 -11.04
CA HIS A 147 -2.58 14.67 -10.54
C HIS A 147 -3.08 16.03 -11.03
N ALA A 148 -3.72 16.11 -12.20
CA ALA A 148 -4.38 17.33 -12.64
C ALA A 148 -5.50 17.75 -11.68
N GLY A 149 -6.02 16.81 -10.89
CA GLY A 149 -7.00 17.09 -9.83
C GLY A 149 -6.39 17.44 -8.48
N ASP A 150 -5.13 17.06 -8.19
CA ASP A 150 -4.49 17.19 -6.86
C ASP A 150 -4.56 18.60 -6.28
N SER A 151 -4.51 19.60 -7.15
CA SER A 151 -4.87 20.97 -6.80
C SER A 151 -5.79 21.56 -7.86
N ARG A 152 -6.75 22.37 -7.41
CA ARG A 152 -7.65 23.10 -8.31
C ARG A 152 -6.88 23.96 -9.32
N SER A 153 -5.74 24.52 -8.92
CA SER A 153 -4.90 25.36 -9.77
C SER A 153 -4.23 24.59 -10.91
N TRP A 154 -3.79 23.35 -10.68
CA TRP A 154 -3.22 22.52 -11.76
C TRP A 154 -4.28 22.09 -12.75
N GLY A 155 -5.49 21.76 -12.28
CA GLY A 155 -6.62 21.39 -13.13
C GLY A 155 -7.06 22.55 -14.03
N GLU A 156 -7.25 23.74 -13.45
CA GLU A 156 -7.60 24.95 -14.20
C GLU A 156 -6.49 25.32 -15.21
N ALA A 157 -5.22 25.24 -14.81
CA ALA A 157 -4.11 25.51 -15.72
C ALA A 157 -4.01 24.51 -16.89
N CYS A 158 -4.26 23.22 -16.63
CA CYS A 158 -4.28 22.19 -17.69
C CYS A 158 -5.45 22.40 -18.64
N LEU A 159 -6.64 22.71 -18.11
CA LEU A 159 -7.80 23.03 -18.91
C LEU A 159 -7.49 24.23 -19.83
N GLU A 160 -6.95 25.31 -19.27
CA GLU A 160 -6.61 26.51 -20.01
C GLU A 160 -5.51 26.29 -21.07
N ALA A 161 -4.45 25.56 -20.71
CA ALA A 161 -3.33 25.29 -21.61
C ALA A 161 -3.68 24.33 -22.76
N PHE A 162 -4.54 23.34 -22.50
CA PHE A 162 -4.72 22.19 -23.39
C PHE A 162 -6.14 22.04 -23.92
N GLU A 163 -7.08 22.94 -23.58
CA GLU A 163 -8.39 22.99 -24.25
C GLU A 163 -8.23 22.95 -25.78
N PRO A 164 -7.35 23.73 -26.42
CA PRO A 164 -7.29 23.81 -27.89
C PRO A 164 -6.66 22.60 -28.58
N ALA A 165 -6.19 21.60 -27.83
CA ALA A 165 -5.48 20.45 -28.38
C ALA A 165 -6.31 19.69 -29.42
N THR A 166 -5.62 19.20 -30.47
CA THR A 166 -6.24 18.41 -31.54
C THR A 166 -6.61 17.02 -31.05
N ARG A 167 -5.76 16.43 -30.21
CA ARG A 167 -5.98 15.14 -29.53
C ARG A 167 -5.44 15.23 -28.10
N ARG A 168 -6.12 14.58 -27.17
CA ARG A 168 -5.71 14.43 -25.77
C ARG A 168 -5.81 12.97 -25.37
N LEU A 169 -4.69 12.43 -24.89
CA LEU A 169 -4.61 11.09 -24.33
C LEU A 169 -4.40 11.21 -22.83
N ALA A 170 -5.40 10.81 -22.05
CA ALA A 170 -5.34 10.73 -20.62
C ALA A 170 -4.97 9.30 -20.19
N LEU A 171 -3.96 9.17 -19.32
CA LEU A 171 -3.50 7.88 -18.81
C LEU A 171 -3.61 7.88 -17.28
N THR A 172 -4.09 6.78 -16.71
CA THR A 172 -3.97 6.60 -15.26
C THR A 172 -3.92 5.13 -14.85
N GLY A 173 -3.19 4.84 -13.77
CA GLY A 173 -3.23 3.54 -13.10
C GLY A 173 -4.34 3.40 -12.06
N THR A 174 -4.93 4.51 -11.64
CA THR A 174 -5.84 4.59 -10.51
C THR A 174 -6.92 5.62 -10.83
N PRO A 175 -8.15 5.20 -11.17
CA PRO A 175 -9.25 6.15 -11.36
C PRO A 175 -9.68 6.80 -10.04
N PHE A 176 -9.15 6.35 -8.89
CA PHE A 176 -9.59 6.76 -7.57
C PHE A 176 -9.21 8.19 -7.22
N ARG A 177 -10.23 9.01 -6.92
CA ARG A 177 -10.11 10.17 -6.02
C ARG A 177 -11.28 10.19 -5.05
N SER A 178 -11.05 10.78 -3.89
CA SER A 178 -12.02 10.98 -2.80
C SER A 178 -12.66 12.37 -2.81
N ASP A 179 -12.18 13.28 -3.67
CA ASP A 179 -12.72 14.62 -3.84
C ASP A 179 -13.70 14.69 -5.02
N THR A 180 -14.54 15.72 -5.02
CA THR A 180 -15.65 15.89 -5.97
C THR A 180 -15.30 16.77 -7.16
N ASN A 181 -14.03 17.17 -7.30
CA ASN A 181 -13.61 18.04 -8.40
C ASN A 181 -13.42 17.24 -9.69
N PRO A 182 -14.05 17.66 -10.80
CA PRO A 182 -13.89 16.98 -12.07
C PRO A 182 -12.46 17.12 -12.59
N ILE A 183 -11.89 16.02 -13.05
CA ILE A 183 -10.59 15.99 -13.69
C ILE A 183 -10.76 16.55 -15.11
N PRO A 184 -9.92 17.51 -15.55
CA PRO A 184 -9.99 18.04 -16.90
C PRO A 184 -9.92 16.93 -17.95
N PHE A 185 -10.75 17.04 -18.99
CA PHE A 185 -10.79 16.14 -20.14
C PHE A 185 -11.25 14.69 -19.84
N VAL A 186 -11.75 14.43 -18.63
CA VAL A 186 -12.38 13.14 -18.27
C VAL A 186 -13.89 13.25 -18.43
N GLY A 187 -14.49 12.26 -19.10
CA GLY A 187 -15.94 12.13 -19.23
C GLY A 187 -16.57 11.53 -17.97
N TYR A 188 -17.76 12.00 -17.62
CA TYR A 188 -18.51 11.51 -16.47
C TYR A 188 -19.95 11.16 -16.86
N ALA A 189 -20.42 9.99 -16.45
CA ALA A 189 -21.78 9.51 -16.69
C ALA A 189 -22.50 9.24 -15.37
N GLU A 190 -23.79 9.53 -15.31
CA GLU A 190 -24.63 9.28 -14.14
C GLU A 190 -24.89 7.77 -13.99
N GLY A 191 -24.56 7.22 -12.82
CA GLY A 191 -24.87 5.84 -12.48
C GLY A 191 -26.33 5.64 -12.08
N ASN A 192 -26.75 4.37 -11.96
CA ASN A 192 -28.11 4.00 -11.56
C ASN A 192 -28.51 4.48 -10.14
N ASP A 193 -27.54 4.90 -9.34
CA ASP A 193 -27.67 5.46 -8.00
C ASP A 193 -27.69 7.00 -7.99
N GLY A 194 -27.76 7.65 -9.17
CA GLY A 194 -27.74 9.11 -9.32
C GLY A 194 -26.36 9.72 -9.12
N ILE A 195 -25.32 8.89 -9.02
CA ILE A 195 -23.96 9.33 -8.75
C ILE A 195 -23.16 9.34 -10.05
N ARG A 196 -22.61 10.50 -10.44
CA ARG A 196 -21.75 10.58 -11.62
C ARG A 196 -20.44 9.81 -11.39
N ARG A 197 -19.99 9.06 -12.39
CA ARG A 197 -18.76 8.27 -12.37
C ARG A 197 -17.91 8.54 -13.59
N SER A 198 -16.57 8.49 -13.45
CA SER A 198 -15.71 8.66 -14.63
C SER A 198 -15.92 7.52 -15.60
N VAL A 199 -15.99 7.81 -16.88
CA VAL A 199 -16.05 6.79 -17.93
C VAL A 199 -14.73 6.79 -18.68
N ALA A 200 -14.06 5.65 -18.67
CA ALA A 200 -12.88 5.42 -19.49
C ALA A 200 -13.27 4.89 -20.86
N ASP A 201 -12.55 5.31 -21.90
CA ASP A 201 -12.70 4.74 -23.25
C ASP A 201 -12.10 3.33 -23.33
N TYR A 202 -11.12 3.04 -22.48
CA TYR A 202 -10.55 1.71 -22.34
C TYR A 202 -10.06 1.45 -20.91
N THR A 203 -10.49 0.33 -20.32
CA THR A 203 -10.07 -0.10 -18.98
C THR A 203 -9.33 -1.42 -19.04
N TYR A 204 -8.14 -1.46 -18.44
CA TYR A 204 -7.34 -2.63 -18.20
C TYR A 204 -7.02 -2.74 -16.71
N GLY A 205 -7.92 -3.40 -15.98
CA GLY A 205 -7.88 -3.55 -14.53
C GLY A 205 -6.80 -4.50 -14.03
N TYR A 206 -6.65 -4.54 -12.70
CA TYR A 206 -5.70 -5.45 -12.04
C TYR A 206 -6.02 -6.92 -12.30
N GLY A 207 -7.29 -7.33 -12.23
CA GLY A 207 -7.72 -8.72 -12.49
C GLY A 207 -7.37 -9.19 -13.91
N SER A 208 -7.71 -8.38 -14.92
CA SER A 208 -7.32 -8.65 -16.31
C SER A 208 -5.79 -8.77 -16.48
N ALA A 209 -5.03 -7.88 -15.84
CA ALA A 209 -3.57 -7.90 -15.89
C ALA A 209 -2.92 -9.08 -15.15
N LEU A 210 -3.58 -9.58 -14.11
CA LEU A 210 -3.18 -10.79 -13.40
C LEU A 210 -3.41 -12.02 -14.27
N GLY A 211 -4.57 -12.12 -14.93
CA GLY A 211 -4.90 -13.21 -15.86
C GLY A 211 -3.93 -13.29 -17.06
N ASP A 212 -3.50 -12.14 -17.58
CA ASP A 212 -2.51 -12.06 -18.66
C ASP A 212 -1.05 -12.31 -18.18
N GLY A 213 -0.81 -12.43 -16.88
CA GLY A 213 0.53 -12.56 -16.29
C GLY A 213 1.40 -11.31 -16.47
N VAL A 214 0.79 -10.16 -16.72
CA VAL A 214 1.48 -8.86 -16.88
C VAL A 214 1.94 -8.32 -15.52
N VAL A 215 1.14 -8.56 -14.50
CA VAL A 215 1.44 -8.24 -13.12
C VAL A 215 1.51 -9.52 -12.28
N ARG A 216 1.92 -9.38 -11.02
CA ARG A 216 1.90 -10.50 -10.07
C ARG A 216 0.82 -10.35 -8.99
N PRO A 217 0.37 -11.47 -8.41
CA PRO A 217 -0.56 -11.48 -7.29
C PRO A 217 0.05 -10.78 -6.07
N VAL A 218 -0.78 -10.01 -5.35
CA VAL A 218 -0.44 -9.40 -4.05
C VAL A 218 -1.22 -10.12 -2.97
N ILE A 219 -0.50 -10.58 -1.94
CA ILE A 219 -1.07 -11.23 -0.76
C ILE A 219 -1.06 -10.21 0.37
N PHE A 220 -2.22 -9.86 0.92
CA PHE A 220 -2.27 -8.96 2.07
C PHE A 220 -2.29 -9.74 3.37
N LEU A 221 -1.38 -9.44 4.30
CA LEU A 221 -1.35 -10.03 5.63
C LEU A 221 -1.74 -8.96 6.65
N SER A 222 -2.87 -9.12 7.32
CA SER A 222 -3.35 -8.15 8.30
C SER A 222 -2.97 -8.56 9.73
N TYR A 223 -2.54 -7.56 10.50
CA TYR A 223 -2.20 -7.71 11.92
C TYR A 223 -3.14 -6.84 12.76
N SER A 224 -3.79 -7.46 13.72
CA SER A 224 -4.57 -6.85 14.80
C SER A 224 -3.65 -6.62 16.01
N GLY A 225 -4.20 -6.05 17.07
CA GLY A 225 -3.50 -5.88 18.34
C GLY A 225 -4.34 -5.14 19.35
N ASN A 226 -4.12 -5.37 20.65
CA ASN A 226 -4.61 -4.47 21.69
C ASN A 226 -3.66 -3.28 21.78
N MET A 227 -4.25 -2.11 21.88
CA MET A 227 -3.58 -0.82 21.93
C MET A 227 -4.00 -0.14 23.21
N ARG A 228 -3.03 0.39 23.95
CA ARG A 228 -3.26 1.27 25.09
C ARG A 228 -2.52 2.56 24.92
N TRP A 229 -3.21 3.65 25.14
CA TRP A 229 -2.63 4.98 25.06
C TRP A 229 -3.26 5.91 26.08
N ARG A 230 -2.52 6.95 26.44
CA ARG A 230 -2.99 8.07 27.24
C ARG A 230 -3.40 9.20 26.32
N THR A 231 -4.64 9.67 26.45
CA THR A 231 -5.15 10.83 25.74
C THR A 231 -4.58 12.13 26.33
N LYS A 232 -4.74 13.24 25.62
CA LYS A 232 -4.32 14.57 26.13
C LYS A 232 -5.06 15.00 27.40
N ALA A 233 -6.25 14.45 27.64
CA ALA A 233 -7.02 14.66 28.86
C ALA A 233 -6.52 13.83 30.06
N GLY A 234 -5.51 12.98 29.86
CA GLY A 234 -4.96 12.08 30.89
C GLY A 234 -5.67 10.73 30.99
N ASP A 235 -6.77 10.52 30.25
CA ASP A 235 -7.50 9.26 30.27
C ASP A 235 -6.72 8.15 29.55
N GLU A 236 -6.63 6.99 30.18
CA GLU A 236 -6.07 5.78 29.58
C GLU A 236 -7.16 5.03 28.83
N VAL A 237 -6.96 4.85 27.53
CA VAL A 237 -7.89 4.18 26.63
C VAL A 237 -7.25 2.88 26.15
N ALA A 238 -8.02 1.80 26.21
CA ALA A 238 -7.64 0.50 25.69
C ALA A 238 -8.61 0.10 24.57
N ALA A 239 -8.08 -0.31 23.43
CA ALA A 239 -8.90 -0.77 22.32
C ALA A 239 -8.16 -1.77 21.43
N ARG A 240 -8.91 -2.53 20.62
CA ARG A 240 -8.33 -3.53 19.73
C ARG A 240 -8.51 -3.13 18.27
N LEU A 241 -7.42 -3.19 17.49
CA LEU A 241 -7.48 -2.98 16.05
C LEU A 241 -8.42 -4.00 15.40
N GLY A 242 -9.35 -3.52 14.58
CA GLY A 242 -10.35 -4.34 13.89
C GLY A 242 -11.71 -4.45 14.59
N GLU A 243 -11.84 -4.00 15.84
CA GLU A 243 -13.14 -3.91 16.52
C GLU A 243 -13.88 -2.60 16.15
N PRO A 244 -15.23 -2.59 16.18
CA PRO A 244 -16.00 -1.38 15.94
C PRO A 244 -15.68 -0.27 16.95
N MET A 245 -15.21 0.86 16.46
CA MET A 245 -14.75 2.00 17.27
C MET A 245 -15.13 3.32 16.59
N THR A 246 -15.04 4.42 17.34
CA THR A 246 -15.15 5.77 16.75
C THR A 246 -13.95 6.07 15.86
N LYS A 247 -14.11 6.98 14.88
CA LYS A 247 -13.02 7.36 13.96
C LYS A 247 -11.77 7.87 14.69
N ASP A 248 -11.97 8.65 15.75
CA ASP A 248 -10.87 9.19 16.56
C ASP A 248 -10.13 8.09 17.30
N ALA A 249 -10.85 7.14 17.89
CA ALA A 249 -10.26 6.03 18.59
C ALA A 249 -9.52 5.08 17.64
N ILE A 250 -10.02 4.86 16.41
CA ILE A 250 -9.29 4.13 15.35
C ILE A 250 -7.99 4.85 15.01
N SER A 251 -8.04 6.17 14.80
CA SER A 251 -6.86 6.96 14.43
C SER A 251 -5.80 6.98 15.54
N GLN A 252 -6.23 7.00 16.81
CA GLN A 252 -5.33 6.93 17.96
C GLN A 252 -4.73 5.52 18.10
N ALA A 253 -5.56 4.47 18.08
CA ALA A 253 -5.09 3.08 18.14
C ALA A 253 -4.12 2.76 16.99
N TRP A 254 -4.38 3.28 15.78
CA TRP A 254 -3.49 3.13 14.63
C TRP A 254 -2.14 3.81 14.86
N ARG A 255 -2.12 5.05 15.37
CA ARG A 255 -0.86 5.73 15.75
C ARG A 255 -0.10 4.95 16.81
N THR A 256 -0.78 4.41 17.83
CA THR A 256 -0.17 3.57 18.87
C THR A 256 0.46 2.30 18.30
N ALA A 257 -0.18 1.67 17.32
CA ALA A 257 0.34 0.47 16.66
C ALA A 257 1.65 0.75 15.90
N LEU A 258 1.75 1.93 15.30
CA LEU A 258 2.90 2.34 14.50
C LEU A 258 4.06 2.90 15.34
N ASP A 259 3.90 3.11 16.66
CA ASP A 259 4.98 3.60 17.52
C ASP A 259 6.17 2.60 17.51
N PRO A 260 7.38 3.02 17.08
CA PRO A 260 8.56 2.15 17.07
C PRO A 260 8.95 1.61 18.45
N ARG A 261 8.50 2.23 19.54
CA ARG A 261 8.77 1.82 20.93
C ARG A 261 7.83 0.73 21.42
N GLY A 262 6.68 0.53 20.76
CA GLY A 262 5.72 -0.53 21.08
C GLY A 262 6.16 -1.90 20.57
N GLU A 263 5.43 -2.97 20.91
CA GLU A 263 5.78 -4.33 20.47
C GLU A 263 5.16 -4.68 19.10
N TRP A 264 4.13 -3.96 18.67
CA TRP A 264 3.43 -4.24 17.42
C TRP A 264 4.35 -4.14 16.19
N MET A 265 5.04 -3.00 16.02
CA MET A 265 5.89 -2.78 14.85
C MET A 265 7.09 -3.76 14.80
N PRO A 266 7.85 -4.00 15.88
CA PRO A 266 8.89 -5.04 15.90
C PRO A 266 8.36 -6.44 15.52
N ALA A 267 7.16 -6.81 15.96
CA ALA A 267 6.55 -8.09 15.60
C ALA A 267 6.24 -8.18 14.10
N VAL A 268 5.61 -7.14 13.54
CA VAL A 268 5.30 -7.07 12.11
C VAL A 268 6.56 -7.06 11.25
N LEU A 269 7.59 -6.28 11.61
CA LEU A 269 8.86 -6.27 10.89
C LEU A 269 9.57 -7.63 10.92
N ARG A 270 9.49 -8.36 12.04
CA ARG A 270 10.05 -9.71 12.16
C ARG A 270 9.32 -10.70 11.26
N ALA A 271 7.98 -10.67 11.24
CA ALA A 271 7.18 -11.49 10.34
C ALA A 271 7.44 -11.15 8.87
N ALA A 272 7.57 -9.86 8.54
CA ALA A 272 7.89 -9.40 7.20
C ALA A 272 9.30 -9.83 6.74
N ASP A 273 10.30 -9.83 7.63
CA ASP A 273 11.64 -10.35 7.28
C ASP A 273 11.66 -11.88 7.14
N GLN A 274 10.86 -12.60 7.92
CA GLN A 274 10.67 -14.04 7.72
C GLN A 274 10.03 -14.32 6.36
N ARG A 275 8.99 -13.57 5.97
CA ARG A 275 8.38 -13.63 4.64
C ARG A 275 9.42 -13.33 3.55
N LEU A 276 10.21 -12.28 3.71
CA LEU A 276 11.24 -11.90 2.74
C LEU A 276 12.31 -12.99 2.62
N THR A 277 12.71 -13.61 3.73
CA THR A 277 13.64 -14.74 3.73
C THR A 277 13.10 -15.91 2.93
N GLU A 278 11.81 -16.23 3.06
CA GLU A 278 11.17 -17.30 2.28
C GLU A 278 11.16 -16.96 0.78
N VAL A 279 10.75 -15.74 0.42
CA VAL A 279 10.74 -15.27 -0.97
C VAL A 279 12.15 -15.32 -1.57
N ARG A 280 13.18 -14.96 -0.79
CA ARG A 280 14.58 -14.97 -1.22
C ARG A 280 15.17 -16.35 -1.50
N LYS A 281 14.54 -17.44 -1.05
CA LYS A 281 14.93 -18.80 -1.46
C LYS A 281 14.73 -19.03 -2.96
N ALA A 282 13.69 -18.42 -3.53
CA ALA A 282 13.37 -18.52 -4.95
C ALA A 282 13.88 -17.32 -5.76
N ILE A 283 13.91 -16.13 -5.15
CA ILE A 283 14.29 -14.86 -5.77
C ILE A 283 15.38 -14.20 -4.91
N PRO A 284 16.67 -14.57 -5.08
CA PRO A 284 17.73 -14.19 -4.15
C PRO A 284 17.90 -12.70 -3.88
N ASP A 285 17.55 -11.86 -4.86
CA ASP A 285 17.66 -10.40 -4.81
C ASP A 285 16.34 -9.70 -4.44
N ALA A 286 15.33 -10.43 -3.97
CA ALA A 286 14.07 -9.83 -3.54
C ALA A 286 14.30 -8.84 -2.38
N GLY A 287 13.70 -7.66 -2.50
CA GLY A 287 13.79 -6.57 -1.52
C GLY A 287 12.48 -6.35 -0.76
N GLY A 288 12.58 -5.76 0.41
CA GLY A 288 11.48 -5.29 1.24
C GLY A 288 11.41 -3.77 1.27
N LEU A 289 10.20 -3.21 1.38
CA LEU A 289 9.96 -1.78 1.55
C LEU A 289 9.06 -1.52 2.76
N VAL A 290 9.53 -0.68 3.68
CA VAL A 290 8.71 -0.10 4.76
C VAL A 290 8.32 1.32 4.37
N ILE A 291 7.02 1.60 4.35
CA ILE A 291 6.48 2.93 4.04
C ILE A 291 6.18 3.64 5.37
N ALA A 292 7.07 4.53 5.79
CA ALA A 292 6.96 5.26 7.04
C ALA A 292 6.13 6.55 6.89
N ALA A 293 5.49 6.97 7.98
CA ALA A 293 4.72 8.22 8.04
C ALA A 293 5.62 9.48 7.92
N ASP A 294 6.76 9.47 8.61
CA ASP A 294 7.69 10.59 8.76
C ASP A 294 9.15 10.13 8.89
N GLN A 295 10.08 11.09 8.88
CA GLN A 295 11.52 10.84 8.89
C GLN A 295 12.03 10.21 10.19
N ASP A 296 11.42 10.56 11.32
CA ASP A 296 11.83 10.03 12.62
C ASP A 296 11.43 8.56 12.74
N SER A 297 10.20 8.24 12.35
CA SER A 297 9.68 6.88 12.24
C SER A 297 10.52 6.05 11.26
N ALA A 298 10.90 6.60 10.10
CA ALA A 298 11.75 5.88 9.14
C ALA A 298 13.13 5.51 9.71
N ARG A 299 13.78 6.44 10.41
CA ARG A 299 15.07 6.18 11.07
C ARG A 299 14.91 5.15 12.19
N ALA A 300 13.84 5.24 12.96
CA ALA A 300 13.53 4.28 14.03
C ALA A 300 13.27 2.87 13.49
N TYR A 301 12.47 2.72 12.43
CA TYR A 301 12.21 1.43 11.78
C TYR A 301 13.48 0.84 11.15
N ALA A 302 14.35 1.67 10.57
CA ALA A 302 15.64 1.19 10.06
C ALA A 302 16.54 0.64 11.18
N LYS A 303 16.51 1.26 12.37
CA LYS A 303 17.20 0.74 13.56
C LYS A 303 16.61 -0.60 14.01
N LEU A 304 15.29 -0.70 14.11
CA LEU A 304 14.60 -1.96 14.44
C LEU A 304 14.94 -3.07 13.45
N LEU A 305 14.93 -2.78 12.15
CA LEU A 305 15.32 -3.75 11.12
C LEU A 305 16.77 -4.22 11.30
N ARG A 306 17.69 -3.33 11.68
CA ARG A 306 19.07 -3.73 11.99
C ARG A 306 19.15 -4.64 13.22
N GLU A 307 18.37 -4.37 14.25
CA GLU A 307 18.30 -5.20 15.45
C GLU A 307 17.68 -6.58 15.17
N ILE A 308 16.65 -6.63 14.33
CA ILE A 308 15.93 -7.86 13.97
C ILE A 308 16.75 -8.73 13.00
N THR A 309 17.34 -8.12 11.97
CA THR A 309 17.94 -8.83 10.83
C THR A 309 19.46 -8.89 10.88
N GLY A 310 20.10 -8.09 11.73
CA GLY A 310 21.55 -7.88 11.76
C GLY A 310 22.10 -7.00 10.62
N HIS A 311 21.27 -6.60 9.64
CA HIS A 311 21.67 -5.84 8.45
C HIS A 311 21.02 -4.45 8.45
N GLY A 312 21.75 -3.44 7.97
CA GLY A 312 21.20 -2.09 7.81
C GLY A 312 20.15 -2.03 6.70
N ALA A 313 19.16 -1.15 6.85
CA ALA A 313 18.21 -0.81 5.79
C ALA A 313 18.64 0.49 5.09
N THR A 314 18.38 0.58 3.77
CA THR A 314 18.59 1.82 3.00
C THR A 314 17.47 2.80 3.34
N VAL A 315 17.82 3.91 3.99
CA VAL A 315 16.84 4.95 4.37
C VAL A 315 16.78 6.02 3.29
N VAL A 316 15.58 6.29 2.80
CA VAL A 316 15.29 7.28 1.74
C VAL A 316 14.31 8.31 2.30
N LEU A 317 14.78 9.54 2.49
CA LEU A 317 14.01 10.65 3.05
C LEU A 317 13.65 11.64 1.92
N SER A 318 12.46 12.25 1.99
CA SER A 318 11.86 13.07 0.93
C SER A 318 12.69 14.30 0.52
N ASP A 319 13.45 14.86 1.46
CA ASP A 319 14.05 16.20 1.31
C ASP A 319 15.55 16.14 0.97
N ASP A 320 16.08 14.94 0.72
CA ASP A 320 17.50 14.73 0.54
C ASP A 320 17.87 14.70 -0.95
N ALA A 321 18.79 15.58 -1.35
CA ALA A 321 19.30 15.66 -2.72
C ALA A 321 19.86 14.32 -3.25
N GLY A 322 20.19 13.37 -2.37
CA GLY A 322 20.63 12.02 -2.73
C GLY A 322 19.55 10.92 -2.71
N ALA A 323 18.26 11.24 -2.57
CA ALA A 323 17.19 10.23 -2.48
C ALA A 323 17.09 9.36 -3.75
N SER A 324 17.06 9.98 -4.93
CA SER A 324 16.98 9.26 -6.21
C SER A 324 18.16 8.33 -6.45
N GLN A 325 19.39 8.79 -6.11
CA GLN A 325 20.59 7.96 -6.25
C GLN A 325 20.53 6.75 -5.33
N ARG A 326 20.12 6.92 -4.06
CA ARG A 326 19.96 5.80 -3.12
C ARG A 326 18.94 4.77 -3.57
N ILE A 327 17.86 5.20 -4.22
CA ILE A 327 16.88 4.25 -4.77
C ILE A 327 17.51 3.47 -5.93
N GLU A 328 18.28 4.11 -6.80
CA GLU A 328 18.97 3.42 -7.91
C GLU A 328 20.07 2.48 -7.39
N ASP A 329 20.84 2.89 -6.37
CA ASP A 329 21.82 2.04 -5.70
C ASP A 329 21.14 0.80 -5.08
N PHE A 330 20.02 1.01 -4.37
CA PHE A 330 19.23 -0.09 -3.79
C PHE A 330 18.61 -1.00 -4.85
N ARG A 331 18.23 -0.46 -6.00
CA ARG A 331 17.69 -1.21 -7.13
C ARG A 331 18.74 -2.16 -7.71
N GLY A 332 20.01 -1.74 -7.75
CA GLY A 332 21.13 -2.55 -8.24
C GLY A 332 21.82 -3.42 -7.18
N SER A 333 21.49 -3.27 -5.89
CA SER A 333 22.13 -4.01 -4.80
C SER A 333 21.44 -5.34 -4.48
N GLU A 334 21.98 -6.09 -3.51
CA GLU A 334 21.34 -7.27 -2.92
C GLU A 334 20.74 -6.98 -1.53
N ASP A 335 20.74 -5.70 -1.12
CA ASP A 335 20.26 -5.27 0.19
C ASP A 335 18.81 -5.71 0.42
N ARG A 336 18.51 -6.07 1.66
CA ARG A 336 17.21 -6.67 1.98
C ARG A 336 16.11 -5.64 2.10
N TRP A 337 16.39 -4.49 2.69
CA TRP A 337 15.35 -3.55 3.14
C TRP A 337 15.64 -2.11 2.71
N MET A 338 14.58 -1.44 2.26
CA MET A 338 14.51 0.00 2.10
C MET A 338 13.40 0.56 3.01
N VAL A 339 13.66 1.71 3.64
CA VAL A 339 12.66 2.46 4.41
C VAL A 339 12.50 3.82 3.76
N ALA A 340 11.27 4.18 3.39
CA ALA A 340 10.97 5.43 2.70
C ALA A 340 9.87 6.21 3.43
N VAL A 341 9.96 7.55 3.41
CA VAL A 341 9.00 8.47 4.05
C VAL A 341 8.13 9.14 3.01
N ARG A 342 6.80 8.92 3.07
CA ARG A 342 5.89 9.44 2.03
C ARG A 342 6.41 9.06 0.62
N MET A 343 5.86 9.65 -0.42
CA MET A 343 6.12 9.22 -1.80
C MET A 343 7.48 9.67 -2.37
N VAL A 344 8.61 9.37 -1.71
CA VAL A 344 9.97 9.64 -2.25
C VAL A 344 10.30 8.82 -3.51
N SER A 345 9.38 8.00 -4.01
CA SER A 345 9.59 7.25 -5.25
C SER A 345 8.41 7.29 -6.22
N GLU A 346 7.63 8.37 -6.21
CA GLU A 346 6.81 8.72 -7.39
C GLU A 346 7.75 8.94 -8.60
N GLY A 347 7.95 7.89 -9.37
CA GLY A 347 8.74 7.90 -10.60
C GLY A 347 9.94 6.97 -10.64
N VAL A 348 10.42 6.44 -9.50
CA VAL A 348 11.52 5.45 -9.49
C VAL A 348 10.97 4.06 -9.21
N ASP A 349 11.13 3.18 -10.20
CA ASP A 349 10.65 1.81 -10.15
C ASP A 349 11.72 0.87 -9.60
N VAL A 350 11.35 0.06 -8.61
CA VAL A 350 12.21 -0.97 -8.00
C VAL A 350 11.54 -2.33 -8.14
N PRO A 351 11.64 -3.01 -9.31
CA PRO A 351 10.89 -4.24 -9.60
C PRO A 351 11.20 -5.43 -8.69
N ARG A 352 12.32 -5.37 -7.94
CA ARG A 352 12.75 -6.43 -7.02
C ARG A 352 12.05 -6.36 -5.65
N LEU A 353 11.36 -5.27 -5.33
CA LEU A 353 10.57 -5.19 -4.10
C LEU A 353 9.53 -6.30 -4.14
N ALA A 354 9.39 -7.12 -3.11
CA ALA A 354 8.43 -8.24 -3.04
C ALA A 354 7.67 -8.28 -1.72
N VAL A 355 8.21 -7.68 -0.65
CA VAL A 355 7.56 -7.58 0.65
C VAL A 355 7.38 -6.12 1.04
N GLY A 356 6.17 -5.73 1.42
CA GLY A 356 5.83 -4.37 1.83
C GLY A 356 5.31 -4.32 3.27
N VAL A 357 5.67 -3.28 4.02
CA VAL A 357 5.06 -2.97 5.33
C VAL A 357 4.45 -1.59 5.26
N TYR A 358 3.13 -1.51 5.42
CA TYR A 358 2.38 -0.26 5.39
C TYR A 358 2.40 0.40 6.78
N ALA A 359 3.44 1.17 7.06
CA ALA A 359 3.72 1.79 8.36
C ALA A 359 3.40 3.31 8.35
N THR A 360 2.24 3.66 7.81
CA THR A 360 1.74 5.04 7.72
C THR A 360 0.27 5.12 8.08
N THR A 361 -0.19 6.28 8.55
CA THR A 361 -1.59 6.56 8.89
C THR A 361 -2.41 7.11 7.73
N ILE A 362 -1.77 7.32 6.56
CA ILE A 362 -2.47 7.78 5.36
C ILE A 362 -3.44 6.68 4.90
N SER A 363 -4.71 7.05 4.70
CA SER A 363 -5.80 6.13 4.34
C SER A 363 -6.60 6.61 3.14
N THR A 364 -5.98 7.36 2.23
CA THR A 364 -6.64 7.70 0.96
C THR A 364 -6.51 6.52 -0.02
N PRO A 365 -7.58 6.18 -0.77
CA PRO A 365 -7.53 5.08 -1.74
C PRO A 365 -6.40 5.23 -2.76
N LEU A 366 -6.16 6.46 -3.24
CA LEU A 366 -5.11 6.78 -4.20
C LEU A 366 -3.73 6.42 -3.65
N PHE A 367 -3.41 6.89 -2.43
CA PHE A 367 -2.13 6.60 -1.80
C PHE A 367 -1.94 5.09 -1.58
N PHE A 368 -2.99 4.39 -1.13
CA PHE A 368 -2.95 2.94 -0.96
C PHE A 368 -2.64 2.22 -2.29
N ALA A 369 -3.35 2.57 -3.37
CA ALA A 369 -3.14 1.97 -4.68
C ALA A 369 -1.76 2.27 -5.27
N GLN A 370 -1.24 3.49 -5.09
CA GLN A 370 0.13 3.86 -5.49
C GLN A 370 1.19 3.12 -4.66
N ALA A 371 0.97 2.97 -3.35
CA ALA A 371 1.83 2.23 -2.45
C ALA A 371 1.90 0.74 -2.84
N VAL A 372 0.74 0.10 -3.06
CA VAL A 372 0.69 -1.31 -3.44
C VAL A 372 1.18 -1.53 -4.87
N GLY A 373 0.91 -0.60 -5.79
CA GLY A 373 1.35 -0.65 -7.18
C GLY A 373 2.87 -0.79 -7.38
N ARG A 374 3.67 -0.42 -6.38
CA ARG A 374 5.13 -0.63 -6.35
C ARG A 374 5.53 -2.10 -6.23
N PHE A 375 4.64 -2.94 -5.69
CA PHE A 375 4.86 -4.39 -5.53
C PHE A 375 4.16 -5.22 -6.61
N VAL A 376 3.38 -4.60 -7.49
CA VAL A 376 2.56 -5.31 -8.48
C VAL A 376 3.36 -5.69 -9.74
N ARG A 377 4.48 -4.99 -10.00
CA ARG A 377 5.32 -5.25 -11.17
C ARG A 377 6.00 -6.62 -11.06
N SER A 378 5.91 -7.39 -12.14
CA SER A 378 6.49 -8.72 -12.23
C SER A 378 7.76 -8.70 -13.09
N ARG A 379 8.84 -9.34 -12.62
CA ARG A 379 10.05 -9.57 -13.43
C ARG A 379 10.05 -10.95 -14.08
N ARG A 380 9.40 -11.91 -13.43
CA ARG A 380 9.31 -13.31 -13.85
C ARG A 380 7.91 -13.83 -13.59
N ARG A 381 7.43 -14.70 -14.47
CA ARG A 381 6.12 -15.33 -14.29
C ARG A 381 6.08 -16.11 -12.97
N GLY A 382 4.97 -15.98 -12.25
CA GLY A 382 4.74 -16.64 -10.97
C GLY A 382 5.34 -15.94 -9.75
N GLU A 383 6.04 -14.80 -9.88
CA GLU A 383 6.42 -14.03 -8.69
C GLU A 383 5.17 -13.65 -7.88
N THR A 384 5.29 -13.56 -6.55
CA THR A 384 4.23 -13.08 -5.66
C THR A 384 4.74 -11.90 -4.84
N ALA A 385 3.84 -10.99 -4.48
CA ALA A 385 4.12 -9.93 -3.51
C ALA A 385 3.36 -10.18 -2.21
N SER A 386 3.88 -9.65 -1.11
CA SER A 386 3.20 -9.71 0.19
C SER A 386 3.24 -8.36 0.88
N VAL A 387 2.08 -7.84 1.28
CA VAL A 387 1.95 -6.53 1.92
C VAL A 387 1.34 -6.69 3.30
N PHE A 388 2.05 -6.23 4.32
CA PHE A 388 1.64 -6.26 5.71
C PHE A 388 0.86 -4.99 6.05
N LEU A 389 -0.36 -5.15 6.56
CA LEU A 389 -1.29 -4.07 6.87
C LEU A 389 -1.75 -4.15 8.34
N PRO A 390 -1.97 -3.01 9.02
CA PRO A 390 -2.77 -3.02 10.24
C PRO A 390 -4.24 -3.31 9.91
N THR A 391 -4.94 -4.01 10.82
CA THR A 391 -6.36 -4.36 10.66
C THR A 391 -7.23 -3.12 10.90
N ILE A 392 -7.29 -2.26 9.88
CA ILE A 392 -8.07 -1.03 9.84
C ILE A 392 -9.15 -1.20 8.78
N PRO A 393 -10.44 -1.02 9.10
CA PRO A 393 -11.54 -1.28 8.16
C PRO A 393 -11.35 -0.64 6.78
N MET A 394 -10.90 0.62 6.72
CA MET A 394 -10.66 1.32 5.45
C MET A 394 -9.59 0.64 4.59
N LEU A 395 -8.47 0.21 5.19
CA LEU A 395 -7.41 -0.49 4.45
C LEU A 395 -7.87 -1.86 3.96
N MET A 396 -8.68 -2.56 4.74
CA MET A 396 -9.27 -3.84 4.34
C MET A 396 -10.21 -3.65 3.14
N THR A 397 -11.03 -2.60 3.16
CA THR A 397 -11.87 -2.22 2.02
C THR A 397 -11.01 -1.95 0.78
N PHE A 398 -9.93 -1.17 0.89
CA PHE A 398 -9.07 -0.90 -0.27
C PHE A 398 -8.35 -2.13 -0.80
N ALA A 399 -7.92 -3.04 0.08
CA ALA A 399 -7.33 -4.32 -0.34
C ALA A 399 -8.32 -5.16 -1.15
N HIS A 400 -9.58 -5.21 -0.72
CA HIS A 400 -10.66 -5.89 -1.44
C HIS A 400 -11.00 -5.18 -2.78
N GLU A 401 -11.09 -3.85 -2.75
CA GLU A 401 -11.42 -3.04 -3.93
C GLU A 401 -10.29 -2.99 -4.96
N MET A 402 -9.03 -3.19 -4.56
CA MET A 402 -7.92 -3.27 -5.52
C MET A 402 -8.07 -4.47 -6.47
N GLU A 403 -8.73 -5.53 -6.01
CA GLU A 403 -9.00 -6.73 -6.80
C GLU A 403 -10.32 -6.61 -7.58
N VAL A 404 -11.28 -5.82 -7.09
CA VAL A 404 -12.59 -5.57 -7.71
C VAL A 404 -12.53 -4.31 -8.59
N GLU A 405 -12.41 -4.49 -9.90
CA GLU A 405 -12.39 -3.40 -10.91
C GLU A 405 -13.51 -2.37 -10.66
N ARG A 406 -13.16 -1.12 -10.28
CA ARG A 406 -14.15 -0.04 -10.12
C ARG A 406 -13.71 1.30 -10.70
N ASP A 407 -14.72 1.99 -11.23
CA ASP A 407 -14.67 3.35 -11.79
C ASP A 407 -14.73 4.44 -10.70
N HIS A 408 -14.21 5.64 -11.01
CA HIS A 408 -14.24 6.81 -10.14
C HIS A 408 -15.67 7.32 -9.90
N VAL A 409 -15.94 7.97 -8.77
CA VAL A 409 -17.27 8.41 -8.30
C VAL A 409 -17.21 9.90 -7.90
N LEU A 410 -18.05 10.75 -8.49
CA LEU A 410 -18.09 12.22 -8.29
C LEU A 410 -19.08 12.70 -7.22
N ASP A 411 -20.24 12.06 -7.08
CA ASP A 411 -21.31 12.56 -6.19
C ASP A 411 -21.46 11.66 -4.95
N LYS A 412 -21.26 12.20 -3.75
CA LYS A 412 -21.77 11.58 -2.53
C LYS A 412 -23.23 12.04 -2.34
N PRO A 413 -24.18 11.16 -1.99
CA PRO A 413 -25.55 11.59 -1.74
C PRO A 413 -25.57 12.60 -0.58
N LYS A 414 -25.95 13.84 -0.89
CA LYS A 414 -26.42 14.79 0.13
C LYS A 414 -27.73 14.22 0.67
N LYS A 415 -27.78 13.90 1.97
CA LYS A 415 -29.05 13.77 2.66
C LYS A 415 -29.59 15.19 2.85
N ASP A 416 -30.74 15.48 2.27
CA ASP A 416 -31.45 16.74 2.49
C ASP A 416 -31.66 16.95 4.01
N GLY A 417 -31.07 18.01 4.57
CA GLY A 417 -31.40 18.46 5.93
C GLY A 417 -30.27 19.00 6.83
N ASP A 418 -28.99 18.90 6.47
CA ASP A 418 -27.89 19.50 7.25
C ASP A 418 -27.18 20.59 6.43
N ASP A 419 -27.41 21.86 6.80
CA ASP A 419 -26.77 23.06 6.23
C ASP A 419 -25.32 23.26 6.74
N ALA A 420 -24.55 22.17 6.82
CA ALA A 420 -23.11 22.20 7.02
C ALA A 420 -22.49 21.05 6.24
N ASP A 421 -21.62 21.37 5.28
CA ASP A 421 -20.74 20.39 4.67
C ASP A 421 -19.81 19.82 5.77
N PRO A 422 -19.94 18.55 6.20
CA PRO A 422 -19.13 17.97 7.27
C PRO A 422 -17.64 17.84 6.91
N TYR A 423 -17.27 18.15 5.66
CA TYR A 423 -15.93 18.03 5.12
C TYR A 423 -15.34 19.38 4.66
N ALA A 424 -16.14 20.45 4.60
CA ALA A 424 -15.63 21.80 4.38
C ALA A 424 -14.87 22.30 5.61
N GLU A 425 -15.39 22.01 6.81
CA GLU A 425 -14.68 22.29 8.05
C GLU A 425 -13.39 21.46 8.15
N GLU A 426 -13.32 20.22 7.64
CA GLU A 426 -12.07 19.41 7.67
C GLU A 426 -10.96 20.00 6.79
N ALA A 427 -11.29 20.58 5.63
CA ALA A 427 -10.31 21.20 4.74
C ALA A 427 -9.78 22.53 5.29
N ASP A 428 -10.66 23.34 5.89
CA ASP A 428 -10.30 24.58 6.56
C ASP A 428 -9.53 24.29 7.87
N LEU A 429 -9.92 23.28 8.66
CA LEU A 429 -9.22 22.84 9.87
C LEU A 429 -7.85 22.20 9.56
N LEU A 430 -7.68 21.53 8.41
CA LEU A 430 -6.37 21.04 7.95
C LEU A 430 -5.45 22.18 7.51
N GLN A 431 -5.97 23.21 6.82
CA GLN A 431 -5.20 24.43 6.52
C GLN A 431 -4.87 25.24 7.78
N GLU A 432 -5.76 25.24 8.77
CA GLU A 432 -5.56 25.93 10.05
C GLU A 432 -4.56 25.17 10.94
N ALA A 433 -4.56 23.84 10.88
CA ALA A 433 -3.56 22.98 11.52
C ALA A 433 -2.18 23.06 10.83
N GLU A 434 -2.13 23.28 9.51
CA GLU A 434 -0.88 23.57 8.79
C GLU A 434 -0.35 24.98 9.09
N ARG A 435 -1.21 25.98 9.30
CA ARG A 435 -0.80 27.33 9.75
C ARG A 435 -0.35 27.38 11.20
N GLN A 436 -0.95 26.59 12.08
CA GLN A 436 -0.56 26.52 13.50
C GLN A 436 0.76 25.77 13.74
N GLN A 437 1.29 25.02 12.77
CA GLN A 437 2.62 24.42 12.87
C GLN A 437 3.76 25.44 12.71
N ASP A 438 3.49 26.64 12.17
CA ASP A 438 4.46 27.72 12.02
C ASP A 438 4.38 28.80 13.13
N GLU A 439 3.42 28.71 14.06
CA GLU A 439 3.31 29.61 15.21
C GLU A 439 3.67 28.91 16.52
N ASP A 440 4.86 29.22 17.04
CA ASP A 440 5.34 28.87 18.37
C ASP A 440 4.37 29.41 19.44
N THR A 441 3.43 28.56 19.87
CA THR A 441 2.41 28.90 20.85
C THR A 441 2.73 28.25 22.19
N GLY A 442 3.09 29.12 23.15
CA GLY A 442 3.53 28.76 24.49
C GLY A 442 2.50 28.04 25.37
N ASP A 443 3.06 27.28 26.31
CA ASP A 443 2.46 26.49 27.40
C ASP A 443 1.03 26.83 27.82
N GLN A 444 0.15 25.81 27.80
CA GLN A 444 -0.85 25.53 28.85
C GLN A 444 -1.02 24.02 29.04
N ASP A 445 -1.03 23.59 30.31
CA ASP A 445 -1.13 22.22 30.86
C ASP A 445 -2.06 21.24 30.13
N GLN A 446 -1.58 20.62 29.05
CA GLN A 446 -2.18 19.41 28.46
C GLN A 446 -1.10 18.34 28.31
N LEU A 447 -1.39 17.12 28.79
CA LEU A 447 -0.43 16.03 28.68
C LEU A 447 -0.25 15.66 27.19
N PRO A 448 0.98 15.39 26.73
CA PRO A 448 1.19 14.89 25.38
C PRO A 448 0.56 13.49 25.22
N PHE A 449 0.10 13.17 24.00
CA PHE A 449 -0.34 11.81 23.67
C PHE A 449 0.82 10.82 23.91
N GLU A 450 0.53 9.72 24.60
CA GLU A 450 1.55 8.73 24.97
C GLU A 450 1.05 7.31 24.67
N ALA A 451 1.78 6.58 23.82
CA ALA A 451 1.56 5.16 23.61
C ALA A 451 2.08 4.37 24.83
N LEU A 452 1.22 3.57 25.45
CA LEU A 452 1.54 2.83 26.68
C LEU A 452 1.86 1.36 26.40
N GLU A 453 1.04 0.69 25.60
CA GLU A 453 1.17 -0.74 25.30
C GLU A 453 0.63 -1.04 23.90
N SER A 454 1.32 -1.92 23.17
CA SER A 454 0.81 -2.47 21.91
C SER A 454 1.30 -3.91 21.74
N ASP A 455 0.38 -4.86 21.52
CA ASP A 455 0.69 -6.23 21.13
C ASP A 455 0.24 -6.49 19.68
N ALA A 456 0.94 -7.37 18.95
CA ALA A 456 0.53 -7.78 17.61
C ALA A 456 -0.12 -9.17 17.64
N VAL A 457 -1.16 -9.35 16.83
CA VAL A 457 -1.84 -10.62 16.60
C VAL A 457 -2.08 -10.75 15.10
N PHE A 458 -1.63 -11.84 14.49
CA PHE A 458 -1.98 -12.14 13.09
C PHE A 458 -3.50 -12.32 13.01
N ASP A 459 -4.17 -11.61 12.11
CA ASP A 459 -5.63 -11.64 11.99
C ASP A 459 -6.09 -12.51 10.82
N ARG A 460 -5.74 -12.12 9.58
CA ARG A 460 -6.10 -12.87 8.36
C ARG A 460 -5.15 -12.58 7.19
N VAL A 461 -5.21 -13.44 6.18
CA VAL A 461 -4.67 -13.20 4.84
C VAL A 461 -5.83 -12.85 3.89
N MET A 462 -5.67 -11.81 3.07
CA MET A 462 -6.60 -11.51 1.98
C MET A 462 -5.94 -11.79 0.63
N TYR A 463 -6.68 -12.49 -0.24
CA TYR A 463 -6.25 -12.82 -1.59
C TYR A 463 -7.48 -13.15 -2.48
N ASP A 464 -7.56 -12.55 -3.67
CA ASP A 464 -8.61 -12.81 -4.67
C ASP A 464 -10.04 -12.65 -4.11
N GLY A 465 -10.28 -11.55 -3.40
CA GLY A 465 -11.55 -11.20 -2.77
C GLY A 465 -11.92 -12.06 -1.56
N ALA A 466 -11.12 -13.08 -1.23
CA ALA A 466 -11.35 -14.02 -0.16
C ALA A 466 -10.44 -13.78 1.05
N GLU A 467 -10.97 -14.08 2.24
CA GLU A 467 -10.25 -14.02 3.51
C GLU A 467 -9.91 -15.43 4.00
N PHE A 468 -8.65 -15.62 4.40
CA PHE A 468 -8.12 -16.90 4.87
C PHE A 468 -7.43 -16.73 6.23
N GLY A 469 -7.55 -17.74 7.09
CA GLY A 469 -6.89 -17.79 8.39
C GLY A 469 -7.80 -17.45 9.57
N MET A 470 -7.28 -17.76 10.76
CA MET A 470 -7.88 -17.44 12.07
C MET A 470 -6.85 -16.67 12.90
N GLN A 471 -7.31 -15.92 13.90
CA GLN A 471 -6.45 -15.12 14.76
C GLN A 471 -5.39 -15.97 15.45
N ALA A 472 -4.11 -15.62 15.24
CA ALA A 472 -2.96 -16.36 15.76
C ALA A 472 -1.92 -15.43 16.38
N HIS A 473 -1.19 -15.91 17.38
CA HIS A 473 -0.09 -15.15 17.97
C HIS A 473 1.12 -15.10 17.02
N PRO A 474 1.88 -13.99 17.00
CA PRO A 474 3.13 -13.92 16.26
C PRO A 474 4.11 -15.00 16.72
N GLY A 475 4.75 -15.67 15.75
CA GLY A 475 5.65 -16.81 15.94
C GLY A 475 4.97 -18.18 16.02
N SER A 476 3.63 -18.25 15.99
CA SER A 476 2.89 -19.53 16.02
C SER A 476 3.08 -20.36 14.74
N GLU A 477 2.84 -21.68 14.84
CA GLU A 477 2.89 -22.59 13.67
C GLU A 477 1.88 -22.16 12.58
N GLU A 478 0.73 -21.64 12.98
CA GLU A 478 -0.34 -21.17 12.09
C GLU A 478 0.10 -19.93 11.30
N GLU A 479 0.75 -18.96 11.95
CA GLU A 479 1.33 -17.80 11.26
C GLU A 479 2.47 -18.24 10.33
N GLN A 480 3.35 -19.12 10.80
CA GLN A 480 4.49 -19.63 10.01
C GLN A 480 4.04 -20.33 8.74
N ASP A 481 2.91 -21.03 8.76
CA ASP A 481 2.28 -21.58 7.56
C ASP A 481 2.04 -20.45 6.56
N TYR A 482 1.30 -19.40 6.90
CA TYR A 482 1.02 -18.28 5.98
C TYR A 482 2.27 -17.49 5.57
N LEU A 483 3.26 -17.32 6.44
CA LEU A 483 4.54 -16.67 6.08
C LEU A 483 5.38 -17.52 5.12
N GLY A 484 5.24 -18.85 5.19
CA GLY A 484 5.96 -19.84 4.37
C GLY A 484 5.41 -20.06 2.97
N ILE A 485 4.60 -19.14 2.40
CA ILE A 485 4.13 -19.26 1.01
C ILE A 485 5.33 -19.13 0.05
N PRO A 486 5.59 -20.07 -0.87
CA PRO A 486 6.69 -19.90 -1.82
C PRO A 486 6.60 -18.57 -2.60
N GLY A 487 7.74 -17.91 -2.84
CA GLY A 487 7.79 -16.63 -3.57
C GLY A 487 7.45 -16.75 -5.07
N LEU A 488 7.50 -17.98 -5.61
CA LEU A 488 7.14 -18.31 -6.99
C LEU A 488 5.94 -19.28 -7.01
N LEU A 489 4.75 -18.76 -7.28
CA LEU A 489 3.49 -19.50 -7.45
C LEU A 489 2.61 -18.83 -8.49
N GLU A 490 1.95 -19.62 -9.33
CA GLU A 490 0.88 -19.10 -10.20
C GLU A 490 -0.36 -18.74 -9.34
N PRO A 491 -1.21 -17.80 -9.79
CA PRO A 491 -2.38 -17.34 -9.02
C PRO A 491 -3.28 -18.47 -8.47
N ASP A 492 -3.67 -19.42 -9.31
CA ASP A 492 -4.50 -20.56 -8.91
C ASP A 492 -3.83 -21.44 -7.84
N GLN A 493 -2.49 -21.52 -7.85
CA GLN A 493 -1.73 -22.29 -6.86
C GLN A 493 -1.72 -21.58 -5.51
N VAL A 494 -1.64 -20.24 -5.49
CA VAL A 494 -1.77 -19.44 -4.26
C VAL A 494 -3.14 -19.68 -3.64
N GLN A 495 -4.22 -19.58 -4.43
CA GLN A 495 -5.59 -19.79 -3.95
C GLN A 495 -5.77 -21.20 -3.36
N MET A 496 -5.35 -22.23 -4.10
CA MET A 496 -5.45 -23.62 -3.66
C MET A 496 -4.66 -23.89 -2.38
N LEU A 497 -3.48 -23.30 -2.25
CA LEU A 497 -2.62 -23.44 -1.08
C LEU A 497 -3.21 -22.75 0.16
N LEU A 498 -3.79 -21.56 0.00
CA LEU A 498 -4.49 -20.85 1.07
C LEU A 498 -5.74 -21.61 1.55
N GLN A 499 -6.56 -22.12 0.62
CA GLN A 499 -7.73 -22.96 0.95
C GLN A 499 -7.32 -24.24 1.70
N LYS A 500 -6.26 -24.92 1.24
CA LYS A 500 -5.75 -26.14 1.89
C LYS A 500 -5.25 -25.87 3.31
N ARG A 501 -4.59 -24.74 3.54
CA ARG A 501 -4.13 -24.33 4.88
C ARG A 501 -5.28 -23.98 5.81
N GLN A 502 -6.26 -23.22 5.34
CA GLN A 502 -7.47 -22.91 6.10
C GLN A 502 -8.23 -24.19 6.50
N ALA A 503 -8.41 -25.14 5.57
CA ALA A 503 -9.04 -26.42 5.86
C ALA A 503 -8.28 -27.24 6.93
N ARG A 504 -6.95 -27.21 6.89
CA ARG A 504 -6.11 -27.84 7.94
C ARG A 504 -6.29 -27.16 9.28
N GLN A 505 -6.25 -25.82 9.34
CA GLN A 505 -6.43 -25.06 10.57
C GLN A 505 -7.81 -25.34 11.20
N ILE A 506 -8.89 -25.36 10.41
CA ILE A 506 -10.24 -25.73 10.87
C ILE A 506 -10.28 -27.19 11.38
N SER A 507 -9.54 -28.10 10.73
CA SER A 507 -9.49 -29.51 11.18
C SER A 507 -8.69 -29.68 12.48
N HIS A 508 -7.65 -28.88 12.70
CA HIS A 508 -6.84 -28.89 13.92
C HIS A 508 -7.59 -28.25 15.09
N SER A 509 -8.29 -27.14 14.88
CA SER A 509 -9.12 -26.52 15.92
C SER A 509 -10.28 -27.43 16.36
N ARG A 510 -10.85 -28.23 15.44
CA ARG A 510 -11.87 -29.25 15.76
C ARG A 510 -11.36 -30.48 16.52
N LYS A 511 -10.04 -30.73 16.53
CA LYS A 511 -9.43 -31.91 17.18
C LYS A 511 -8.91 -31.64 18.58
N LYS A 512 -8.66 -30.38 18.95
CA LYS A 512 -8.30 -30.02 20.33
C LYS A 512 -9.57 -30.08 21.21
N PRO A 513 -9.52 -30.68 22.42
CA PRO A 513 -10.61 -30.57 23.37
C PRO A 513 -10.88 -29.10 23.71
N ASP A 514 -12.15 -28.69 23.87
CA ASP A 514 -12.53 -27.30 24.20
C ASP A 514 -11.83 -26.75 25.46
N GLN A 515 -11.34 -27.64 26.33
CA GLN A 515 -10.61 -27.29 27.56
C GLN A 515 -9.12 -26.95 27.33
N GLU A 516 -8.53 -27.35 26.20
CA GLU A 516 -7.11 -27.12 25.86
C GLU A 516 -6.91 -26.11 24.70
N ALA A 517 -7.97 -25.76 23.97
CA ALA A 517 -7.91 -24.75 22.92
C ALA A 517 -7.78 -23.34 23.53
N ASN A 518 -6.82 -22.55 23.02
CA ASN A 518 -6.70 -21.15 23.39
C ASN A 518 -7.92 -20.38 22.84
N LEU A 519 -8.49 -19.43 23.60
CA LEU A 519 -9.75 -18.75 23.23
C LEU A 519 -9.68 -18.00 21.89
N LEU A 520 -8.48 -17.61 21.47
CA LEU A 520 -8.19 -16.96 20.19
C LEU A 520 -8.30 -17.92 18.99
N GLU A 521 -8.05 -19.22 19.20
CA GLU A 521 -8.09 -20.28 18.17
C GLU A 521 -9.54 -20.77 17.89
N LEU A 522 -10.52 -20.36 18.72
CA LEU A 522 -11.93 -20.73 18.58
C LEU A 522 -12.68 -19.73 17.66
N PRO A 523 -13.58 -20.21 16.78
CA PRO A 523 -14.51 -19.38 16.01
C PRO A 523 -15.32 -18.43 16.91
N ALA A 524 -15.56 -17.19 16.47
CA ALA A 524 -16.18 -16.15 17.30
C ALA A 524 -17.56 -16.55 17.87
N ASP A 525 -18.32 -17.36 17.12
CA ASP A 525 -19.63 -17.93 17.49
C ASP A 525 -19.56 -19.05 18.54
N ARG A 526 -18.37 -19.62 18.77
CA ARG A 526 -18.11 -20.71 19.73
C ARG A 526 -17.26 -20.29 20.92
N ARG A 527 -16.79 -19.04 20.95
CA ARG A 527 -16.10 -18.50 22.13
C ARG A 527 -17.13 -18.43 23.27
N PRO A 528 -16.84 -19.00 24.46
CA PRO A 528 -17.74 -18.88 25.59
C PRO A 528 -17.90 -17.40 25.93
N VAL A 529 -19.14 -16.90 25.86
CA VAL A 529 -19.48 -15.56 26.33
C VAL A 529 -19.46 -15.62 27.86
N VAL A 530 -18.29 -15.39 28.44
CA VAL A 530 -18.14 -15.30 29.89
C VAL A 530 -18.67 -13.93 30.29
N SER A 531 -19.73 -13.92 31.11
CA SER A 531 -20.34 -12.68 31.55
C SER A 531 -19.35 -11.85 32.40
N HIS A 532 -19.46 -10.53 32.34
CA HIS A 532 -18.66 -9.62 33.18
C HIS A 532 -18.77 -9.97 34.69
N ARG A 533 -19.91 -10.55 35.09
CA ARG A 533 -20.15 -11.03 36.46
C ARG A 533 -19.31 -12.26 36.81
N GLU A 534 -19.23 -13.26 35.94
CA GLU A 534 -18.40 -14.47 36.15
C GLU A 534 -16.90 -14.12 36.18
N MET A 535 -16.46 -13.17 35.34
CA MET A 535 -15.08 -12.67 35.37
C MET A 535 -14.74 -11.99 36.70
N MET A 536 -15.66 -11.21 37.28
CA MET A 536 -15.46 -10.63 38.62
C MET A 536 -15.39 -11.71 39.69
N GLU A 537 -16.23 -12.73 39.63
CA GLU A 537 -16.27 -13.82 40.60
C GLU A 537 -14.96 -14.61 40.59
N LEU A 538 -14.44 -14.98 39.42
CA LEU A 538 -13.14 -15.66 39.27
C LEU A 538 -11.97 -14.82 39.79
N ARG A 539 -11.96 -13.50 39.55
CA ARG A 539 -10.92 -12.60 40.09
C ARG A 539 -10.99 -12.51 41.61
N ARG A 540 -12.21 -12.42 42.15
CA ARG A 540 -12.45 -12.38 43.59
C ARG A 540 -12.00 -13.67 44.26
N GLU A 541 -12.29 -14.81 43.64
CA GLU A 541 -11.85 -16.13 44.09
C GLU A 541 -10.32 -16.26 44.06
N LEU A 542 -9.67 -15.87 42.95
CA LEU A 542 -8.21 -15.87 42.84
C LEU A 542 -7.55 -14.99 43.91
N ASN A 543 -8.04 -13.77 44.10
CA ASN A 543 -7.49 -12.84 45.11
C ASN A 543 -7.69 -13.35 46.54
N SER A 544 -8.83 -13.99 46.83
CA SER A 544 -9.09 -14.61 48.12
C SER A 544 -8.13 -15.78 48.40
N LEU A 545 -7.91 -16.64 47.41
CA LEU A 545 -6.98 -17.77 47.53
C LEU A 545 -5.52 -17.34 47.63
N VAL A 546 -5.12 -16.31 46.87
CA VAL A 546 -3.77 -15.72 46.98
C VAL A 546 -3.59 -15.09 48.37
N GLY A 547 -4.60 -14.43 48.93
CA GLY A 547 -4.54 -13.90 50.30
C GLY A 547 -4.38 -14.99 51.36
N ALA A 548 -5.15 -16.08 51.24
CA ALA A 548 -5.01 -17.23 52.13
C ALA A 548 -3.60 -17.87 52.03
N TYR A 549 -3.09 -18.04 50.81
CA TYR A 549 -1.76 -18.61 50.57
C TYR A 549 -0.64 -17.65 50.97
N SER A 550 -0.84 -16.33 50.88
CA SER A 550 0.12 -15.31 51.34
C SER A 550 0.30 -15.37 52.85
N HIS A 551 -0.80 -15.51 53.61
CA HIS A 551 -0.74 -15.73 55.05
C HIS A 551 -0.05 -17.04 55.42
N GLN A 552 -0.22 -18.09 54.63
CA GLN A 552 0.35 -19.41 54.92
C GLN A 552 1.84 -19.53 54.51
N SER A 553 2.26 -18.85 53.44
CA SER A 553 3.62 -18.95 52.89
C SER A 553 4.55 -17.80 53.30
N GLY A 554 4.03 -16.73 53.90
CA GLY A 554 4.79 -15.52 54.28
C GLY A 554 5.25 -14.66 53.10
N LYS A 555 4.90 -15.03 51.86
CA LYS A 555 5.27 -14.26 50.66
C LYS A 555 4.30 -13.11 50.41
N PRO A 556 4.78 -11.93 49.97
CA PRO A 556 3.89 -10.83 49.57
C PRO A 556 2.99 -11.20 48.39
N HIS A 557 1.75 -10.66 48.36
CA HIS A 557 0.76 -10.87 47.30
C HIS A 557 1.32 -10.69 45.88
N GLY A 558 2.09 -9.62 45.65
CA GLY A 558 2.68 -9.32 44.35
C GLY A 558 3.68 -10.39 43.86
N VAL A 559 4.38 -11.05 44.79
CA VAL A 559 5.33 -12.13 44.45
C VAL A 559 4.57 -13.39 44.05
N ILE A 560 3.47 -13.71 44.74
CA ILE A 560 2.63 -14.88 44.42
C ILE A 560 1.96 -14.70 43.05
N HIS A 561 1.43 -13.52 42.73
CA HIS A 561 0.90 -13.25 41.38
C HIS A 561 1.97 -13.34 40.29
N THR A 562 3.22 -13.01 40.62
CA THR A 562 4.34 -13.11 39.68
C THR A 562 4.78 -14.56 39.49
N GLU A 563 4.80 -15.38 40.54
CA GLU A 563 5.03 -16.84 40.44
C GLU A 563 3.90 -17.54 39.68
N LEU A 564 2.64 -17.11 39.87
CA LEU A 564 1.48 -17.66 39.13
C LEU A 564 1.57 -17.34 37.64
N ARG A 565 1.97 -16.11 37.30
CA ARG A 565 2.23 -15.72 35.91
C ARG A 565 3.39 -16.50 35.31
N ARG A 566 4.47 -16.71 36.07
CA ARG A 566 5.66 -17.46 35.60
C ARG A 566 5.36 -18.94 35.38
N SER A 567 4.42 -19.51 36.13
CA SER A 567 4.06 -20.94 36.05
C SER A 567 2.89 -21.25 35.11
N CYS A 568 1.91 -20.36 35.01
CA CYS A 568 0.70 -20.55 34.18
C CYS A 568 0.73 -19.75 32.87
N GLY A 569 1.65 -18.78 32.73
CA GLY A 569 1.68 -17.86 31.59
C GLY A 569 0.58 -16.78 31.64
N GLY A 570 0.63 -15.88 30.66
CA GLY A 570 -0.41 -14.87 30.39
C GLY A 570 -0.31 -13.55 31.18
N PRO A 571 -1.16 -12.55 30.84
CA PRO A 571 -1.12 -11.17 31.34
C PRO A 571 -1.53 -11.06 32.82
N PRO A 572 -1.43 -9.86 33.46
CA PRO A 572 -1.94 -9.62 34.82
C PRO A 572 -3.39 -10.09 35.04
N ALA A 573 -3.77 -10.38 36.29
CA ALA A 573 -5.10 -10.93 36.62
C ALA A 573 -6.28 -10.04 36.17
N ALA A 574 -6.05 -8.73 36.04
CA ALA A 574 -7.02 -7.75 35.54
C ALA A 574 -7.31 -7.87 34.03
N GLU A 575 -6.48 -8.62 33.29
CA GLU A 575 -6.52 -8.80 31.82
C GLU A 575 -6.53 -10.28 31.43
N SER A 576 -6.49 -11.18 32.40
CA SER A 576 -6.48 -12.62 32.17
C SER A 576 -7.85 -13.09 31.68
N THR A 577 -7.85 -14.06 30.77
CA THR A 577 -9.08 -14.74 30.32
C THR A 577 -9.64 -15.63 31.44
N ALA A 578 -10.91 -16.05 31.32
CA ALA A 578 -11.55 -16.94 32.30
C ALA A 578 -10.74 -18.25 32.52
N ASN A 579 -10.27 -18.87 31.44
CA ASN A 579 -9.43 -20.07 31.51
C ASN A 579 -8.11 -19.81 32.23
N GLN A 580 -7.45 -18.67 31.97
CA GLN A 580 -6.21 -18.32 32.66
C GLN A 580 -6.43 -18.06 34.16
N LEU A 581 -7.56 -17.44 34.54
CA LEU A 581 -7.93 -17.26 35.95
C LEU A 581 -8.21 -18.61 36.64
N GLN A 582 -8.93 -19.51 35.99
CA GLN A 582 -9.21 -20.86 36.51
C GLN A 582 -7.93 -21.70 36.66
N GLN A 583 -7.02 -21.65 35.69
CA GLN A 583 -5.71 -22.32 35.78
C GLN A 583 -4.88 -21.78 36.96
N ARG A 584 -4.86 -20.46 37.16
CA ARG A 584 -4.19 -19.85 38.32
C ARG A 584 -4.83 -20.25 39.64
N ILE A 585 -6.16 -20.28 39.72
CA ILE A 585 -6.90 -20.75 40.90
C ILE A 585 -6.53 -22.21 41.22
N ALA A 586 -6.53 -23.08 40.20
CA ALA A 586 -6.13 -24.48 40.36
C ALA A 586 -4.68 -24.61 40.83
N LYS A 587 -3.77 -23.77 40.30
CA LYS A 587 -2.36 -23.77 40.70
C LYS A 587 -2.13 -23.29 42.12
N VAL A 588 -2.83 -22.24 42.57
CA VAL A 588 -2.78 -21.79 43.97
C VAL A 588 -3.30 -22.89 44.91
N ARG A 589 -4.38 -23.57 44.53
CA ARG A 589 -4.91 -24.72 45.29
C ARG A 589 -3.89 -25.86 45.37
N GLU A 590 -3.23 -26.20 44.26
CA GLU A 590 -2.16 -27.20 44.21
C GLU A 590 -1.01 -26.83 45.16
N TRP A 591 -0.56 -25.57 45.16
CA TRP A 591 0.49 -25.08 46.05
C TRP A 591 0.07 -25.15 47.52
N ALA A 592 -1.17 -24.77 47.83
CA ALA A 592 -1.73 -24.85 49.19
C ALA A 592 -1.81 -26.30 49.70
N THR A 593 -2.08 -27.28 48.83
CA THR A 593 -2.09 -28.71 49.19
C THR A 593 -0.70 -29.33 49.35
N ARG A 594 0.32 -28.84 48.65
CA ARG A 594 1.70 -29.37 48.74
C ARG A 594 2.50 -28.88 49.96
N MET A 595 2.00 -27.87 50.66
CA MET A 595 2.60 -27.31 51.88
C MET A 595 2.10 -27.95 53.18
N ARG A 596 1.23 -28.98 53.11
CA ARG A 596 0.78 -29.75 54.27
C ARG A 596 1.74 -30.87 54.66
#